data_AF-A0A060N5Q5-F1
#
_entry.id   AF-A0A060N5Q5-F1
#
_cell.length_a   1.000
_cell.length_b   1.000
_cell.length_c   1.000
_cell.angle_alpha   90.00
_cell.angle_beta   90.00
_cell.angle_gamma   90.00
#
_symmetry.space_group_name_H-M   'P 1'
#
loop_
_entity.id
_entity.type
_entity.pdbx_description
1 polymer ?
#
loop_
_entity_poly.entity_id
_entity_poly.type
_entity_poly.pdbx_seq_one_letter_code
_entity_poly.pdbx_strand_id
1 'polypeptide(L)'
;MDFDDLKDLYEYVEKAHEETACKDVQEVIKEVESDVIDEEVYSKYDNEDRRGSNGGGLGAIKNMVVHPPRKIGNTIEVEMTNETPLDPPDDGLIRHYRLDEVIEYGGKYYEYPIKNRDEDVYTYLKPRPFTEKTEIRLFATKEHEKAYKNAMKAKGIDIE
;
A
#
# COMPACT_ATOMS: atom_id res chain seq x y z
N MET A 1 -8.19 -19.27 -27.95
CA MET A 1 -6.94 -18.49 -27.92
C MET A 1 -5.92 -19.46 -28.42
N ASP A 2 -5.37 -19.18 -29.58
CA ASP A 2 -4.70 -20.19 -30.39
C ASP A 2 -3.27 -19.67 -30.61
N PHE A 3 -2.29 -20.54 -30.37
CA PHE A 3 -0.87 -20.24 -30.45
C PHE A 3 -0.24 -21.11 -31.53
N ASP A 4 0.63 -20.51 -32.34
CA ASP A 4 1.26 -21.21 -33.47
C ASP A 4 2.37 -22.16 -33.00
N ASP A 5 3.01 -21.88 -31.86
CA ASP A 5 3.96 -22.77 -31.20
C ASP A 5 4.04 -22.58 -29.67
N LEU A 6 4.90 -23.38 -29.02
CA LEU A 6 5.13 -23.31 -27.57
C LEU A 6 5.81 -22.01 -27.14
N LYS A 7 6.65 -21.42 -27.99
CA LYS A 7 7.36 -20.19 -27.67
C LYS A 7 6.36 -19.04 -27.56
N ASP A 8 5.42 -18.94 -28.49
CA ASP A 8 4.35 -17.95 -28.46
C ASP A 8 3.47 -18.10 -27.21
N LEU A 9 3.17 -19.34 -26.81
CA LEU A 9 2.47 -19.62 -25.56
C LEU A 9 3.26 -19.14 -24.34
N TYR A 10 4.57 -19.42 -24.27
CA TYR A 10 5.41 -18.98 -23.15
C TYR A 10 5.50 -17.46 -23.06
N GLU A 11 5.76 -16.79 -24.19
CA GLU A 11 5.81 -15.32 -24.26
C GLU A 11 4.47 -14.68 -23.83
N TYR A 12 3.36 -15.30 -24.21
CA TYR A 12 2.04 -14.85 -23.77
C TYR A 12 1.83 -14.99 -22.27
N VAL A 13 2.15 -16.16 -21.71
CA VAL A 13 1.99 -16.43 -20.26
C VAL A 13 2.90 -15.53 -19.43
N GLU A 14 4.14 -15.31 -19.85
CA GLU A 14 5.09 -14.41 -19.19
C GLU A 14 4.56 -12.98 -19.18
N LYS A 15 4.11 -12.47 -20.34
CA LYS A 15 3.52 -11.13 -20.43
C LYS A 15 2.24 -11.00 -19.58
N ALA A 16 1.38 -12.01 -19.59
CA ALA A 16 0.17 -12.03 -18.77
C ALA A 16 0.49 -12.01 -17.27
N HIS A 17 1.49 -12.78 -16.84
CA HIS A 17 1.99 -12.79 -15.46
C HIS A 17 2.48 -11.40 -15.05
N GLU A 18 3.30 -10.78 -15.89
CA GLU A 18 3.85 -9.45 -15.66
C GLU A 18 2.76 -8.38 -15.56
N GLU A 19 1.86 -8.30 -16.55
CA GLU A 19 0.76 -7.34 -16.53
C GLU A 19 -0.12 -7.53 -15.29
N THR A 20 -0.38 -8.77 -14.90
CA THR A 20 -1.20 -9.07 -13.71
C THR A 20 -0.51 -8.63 -12.43
N ALA A 21 0.75 -9.02 -12.23
CA ALA A 21 1.52 -8.67 -11.04
C ALA A 21 1.78 -7.16 -10.96
N CYS A 22 1.95 -6.50 -12.11
CA CYS A 22 2.38 -5.10 -12.17
C CYS A 22 1.24 -4.09 -12.29
N LYS A 23 0.00 -4.54 -12.33
CA LYS A 23 -1.17 -3.67 -12.47
C LYS A 23 -2.36 -4.18 -11.68
N ASP A 24 -2.86 -5.36 -12.01
CA ASP A 24 -4.13 -5.85 -11.48
C ASP A 24 -4.05 -6.16 -9.98
N VAL A 25 -2.96 -6.78 -9.53
CA VAL A 25 -2.73 -7.09 -8.10
C VAL A 25 -2.43 -5.84 -7.29
N GLN A 26 -1.72 -4.88 -7.87
CA GLN A 26 -1.27 -3.69 -7.16
C GLN A 26 -2.42 -2.80 -6.72
N GLU A 27 -3.46 -2.66 -7.56
CA GLU A 27 -4.64 -1.87 -7.19
C GLU A 27 -5.37 -2.47 -5.99
N VAL A 28 -5.49 -3.80 -5.91
CA VAL A 28 -6.09 -4.47 -4.74
C VAL A 28 -5.24 -4.29 -3.49
N ILE A 29 -3.91 -4.35 -3.59
CA ILE A 29 -3.04 -4.08 -2.45
C ILE A 29 -3.23 -2.66 -1.93
N LYS A 30 -3.34 -1.66 -2.83
CA LYS A 30 -3.61 -0.27 -2.45
C LYS A 30 -4.97 -0.08 -1.77
N GLU A 31 -6.00 -0.77 -2.26
CA GLU A 31 -7.33 -0.75 -1.63
C GLU A 31 -7.26 -1.31 -0.20
N VAL A 32 -6.59 -2.45 -0.02
CA VAL A 32 -6.43 -3.07 1.31
C VAL A 32 -5.61 -2.17 2.25
N GLU A 33 -4.52 -1.55 1.77
CA GLU A 33 -3.73 -0.61 2.58
C GLU A 33 -4.56 0.63 2.95
N SER A 34 -5.39 1.14 2.02
CA SER A 34 -6.28 2.26 2.26
C SER A 34 -7.26 1.96 3.40
N ASP A 35 -7.89 0.79 3.37
CA ASP A 35 -8.81 0.34 4.41
C ASP A 35 -8.10 0.16 5.76
N VAL A 36 -6.89 -0.42 5.76
CA VAL A 36 -6.10 -0.59 6.98
C VAL A 36 -5.65 0.75 7.56
N ILE A 37 -5.29 1.72 6.72
CA ILE A 37 -4.99 3.10 7.17
C ILE A 37 -6.23 3.73 7.80
N ASP A 38 -7.42 3.52 7.23
CA ASP A 38 -8.64 4.00 7.84
C ASP A 38 -8.89 3.37 9.22
N GLU A 39 -8.65 2.08 9.38
CA GLU A 39 -8.82 1.35 10.65
C GLU A 39 -7.76 1.69 11.71
N GLU A 40 -6.49 1.82 11.31
CA GLU A 40 -5.34 1.93 12.21
C GLU A 40 -4.90 3.37 12.44
N VAL A 41 -5.19 4.28 11.53
CA VAL A 41 -4.76 5.68 11.62
C VAL A 41 -5.93 6.61 11.87
N TYR A 42 -7.01 6.47 11.11
CA TYR A 42 -8.13 7.41 11.16
C TYR A 42 -9.17 7.03 12.22
N SER A 43 -9.58 5.78 12.30
CA SER A 43 -10.63 5.33 13.23
C SER A 43 -10.23 5.40 14.71
N LYS A 44 -8.94 5.67 15.00
CA LYS A 44 -8.40 5.77 16.36
C LYS A 44 -8.80 7.05 17.12
N TYR A 45 -9.22 8.10 16.40
CA TYR A 45 -9.70 9.34 17.03
C TYR A 45 -10.65 10.09 16.08
N ASP A 46 -11.58 10.86 16.63
CA ASP A 46 -12.49 11.69 15.85
C ASP A 46 -11.79 13.01 15.47
N ASN A 47 -11.73 13.34 14.18
CA ASN A 47 -11.15 14.60 13.70
C ASN A 47 -11.80 15.00 12.37
N GLU A 48 -12.47 16.15 12.37
CA GLU A 48 -13.24 16.70 11.25
C GLU A 48 -12.36 17.14 10.07
N ASP A 49 -11.06 17.40 10.28
CA ASP A 49 -10.16 17.97 9.26
C ASP A 49 -9.40 16.91 8.41
N ARG A 50 -9.83 15.65 8.44
CA ARG A 50 -9.11 14.58 7.71
C ARG A 50 -9.39 14.58 6.22
N ARG A 51 -8.30 14.66 5.47
CA ARG A 51 -8.25 14.30 4.06
C ARG A 51 -8.17 12.77 3.97
N GLY A 52 -9.30 12.06 4.08
CA GLY A 52 -9.37 10.59 3.94
C GLY A 52 -8.97 10.10 2.54
N SER A 53 -9.45 8.93 2.13
CA SER A 53 -9.15 8.32 0.82
C SER A 53 -9.37 9.27 -0.38
N ASN A 54 -10.32 10.19 -0.29
CA ASN A 54 -10.64 11.17 -1.34
C ASN A 54 -9.92 12.52 -1.19
N GLY A 55 -9.29 12.79 -0.05
CA GLY A 55 -8.75 14.12 0.28
C GLY A 55 -7.27 14.30 -0.03
N GLY A 56 -6.55 13.23 -0.38
CA GLY A 56 -5.09 13.26 -0.59
C GLY A 56 -4.26 13.09 0.69
N GLY A 57 -4.84 12.54 1.76
CA GLY A 57 -4.08 12.08 2.92
C GLY A 57 -3.55 10.65 2.74
N LEU A 58 -3.01 10.09 3.82
CA LEU A 58 -2.37 8.77 3.86
C LEU A 58 -3.18 7.65 3.21
N GLY A 59 -4.50 7.59 3.42
CA GLY A 59 -5.36 6.57 2.83
C GLY A 59 -5.68 6.77 1.34
N ALA A 60 -5.20 7.83 0.69
CA ALA A 60 -5.49 8.08 -0.71
C ALA A 60 -4.64 7.18 -1.62
N ILE A 61 -5.28 6.28 -2.37
CA ILE A 61 -4.64 5.33 -3.31
C ILE A 61 -3.66 6.02 -4.26
N LYS A 62 -3.93 7.26 -4.68
CA LYS A 62 -3.04 8.05 -5.55
C LYS A 62 -1.67 8.37 -4.93
N ASN A 63 -1.56 8.34 -3.60
CA ASN A 63 -0.31 8.56 -2.89
C ASN A 63 0.46 7.24 -2.68
N MET A 64 -0.16 6.09 -2.95
CA MET A 64 0.51 4.79 -2.91
C MET A 64 1.18 4.55 -4.27
N VAL A 65 2.48 4.82 -4.30
CA VAL A 65 3.32 4.73 -5.49
C VAL A 65 3.85 3.32 -5.62
N VAL A 66 3.70 2.76 -6.81
CA VAL A 66 4.30 1.47 -7.15
C VAL A 66 5.56 1.73 -7.94
N HIS A 67 6.67 1.20 -7.45
CA HIS A 67 7.96 1.31 -8.12
C HIS A 67 8.08 0.28 -9.24
N PRO A 68 8.98 0.53 -10.21
CA PRO A 68 9.23 -0.42 -11.29
C PRO A 68 9.54 -1.82 -10.74
N PRO A 69 8.84 -2.85 -11.21
CA PRO A 69 9.01 -4.22 -10.72
C PRO A 69 10.40 -4.76 -11.04
N ARG A 70 10.94 -5.61 -10.15
CA ARG A 70 12.21 -6.31 -10.36
C ARG A 70 11.91 -7.77 -10.69
N LYS A 71 12.36 -8.21 -11.86
CA LYS A 71 12.26 -9.61 -12.28
C LYS A 71 13.48 -10.38 -11.80
N ILE A 72 13.25 -11.45 -11.06
CA ILE A 72 14.27 -12.35 -10.54
C ILE A 72 13.88 -13.78 -10.91
N GLY A 73 14.34 -14.23 -12.08
CA GLY A 73 13.91 -15.50 -12.64
C GLY A 73 12.40 -15.49 -12.89
N ASN A 74 11.67 -16.41 -12.27
CA ASN A 74 10.21 -16.53 -12.38
C ASN A 74 9.46 -15.74 -11.30
N THR A 75 10.16 -14.92 -10.51
CA THR A 75 9.58 -14.08 -9.46
C THR A 75 9.54 -12.64 -9.91
N ILE A 76 8.42 -11.97 -9.66
CA ILE A 76 8.27 -10.53 -9.82
C ILE A 76 8.19 -9.92 -8.42
N GLU A 77 9.22 -9.15 -8.05
CA GLU A 77 9.21 -8.33 -6.85
C GLU A 77 8.61 -6.97 -7.19
N VAL A 78 7.64 -6.54 -6.38
CA VAL A 78 6.98 -5.24 -6.48
C VAL A 78 7.22 -4.50 -5.17
N GLU A 79 7.71 -3.27 -5.27
CA GLU A 79 7.84 -2.36 -4.14
C GLU A 79 6.74 -1.30 -4.22
N MET A 80 6.06 -1.06 -3.11
CA MET A 80 5.04 -0.02 -2.98
C MET A 80 5.38 0.87 -1.79
N THR A 81 5.22 2.17 -1.97
CA THR A 81 5.46 3.18 -0.93
C THR A 81 4.28 4.13 -0.83
N ASN A 82 3.96 4.57 0.38
CA ASN A 82 2.99 5.64 0.58
C ASN A 82 3.72 6.99 0.57
N GLU A 83 3.65 7.75 -0.51
CA GLU A 83 4.37 9.02 -0.68
C GLU A 83 3.49 10.24 -0.36
N THR A 84 2.68 10.14 0.70
CA THR A 84 1.82 11.24 1.11
C THR A 84 2.69 12.44 1.53
N PRO A 85 2.55 13.59 0.85
CA PRO A 85 3.34 14.77 1.17
C PRO A 85 2.94 15.30 2.54
N LEU A 86 3.95 15.67 3.34
CA LEU A 86 3.74 16.57 4.47
C LEU A 86 3.96 17.99 3.95
N ASP A 87 2.92 18.84 3.96
CA ASP A 87 3.16 20.28 3.81
C ASP A 87 4.01 20.71 5.02
N PRO A 88 5.31 21.05 4.83
CA PRO A 88 6.11 21.49 5.96
C PRO A 88 5.50 22.80 6.49
N PRO A 89 5.58 23.05 7.81
CA PRO A 89 5.24 24.38 8.31
C PRO A 89 6.05 25.44 7.55
N ASP A 90 5.42 26.56 7.20
CA ASP A 90 6.05 27.67 6.49
C ASP A 90 7.00 28.44 7.43
N ASP A 91 8.08 27.77 7.84
CA ASP A 91 9.15 28.30 8.68
C ASP A 91 10.48 28.40 7.93
N GLY A 92 10.45 28.27 6.61
CA GLY A 92 11.61 28.45 5.73
C GLY A 92 12.62 27.28 5.76
N LEU A 93 12.33 26.19 6.46
CA LEU A 93 13.18 25.00 6.48
C LEU A 93 12.69 23.97 5.45
N ILE A 94 13.51 23.71 4.42
CA ILE A 94 13.27 22.59 3.49
C ILE A 94 13.43 21.29 4.28
N ARG A 95 12.33 20.56 4.45
CA ARG A 95 12.33 19.29 5.15
C ARG A 95 11.65 18.25 4.27
N HIS A 96 12.38 17.18 3.94
CA HIS A 96 11.87 16.03 3.19
C HIS A 96 11.07 15.12 4.13
N TYR A 97 10.05 15.66 4.80
CA TYR A 97 9.23 14.87 5.70
C TYR A 97 8.26 14.01 4.92
N ARG A 98 8.30 12.71 5.23
CA ARG A 98 7.34 11.71 4.78
C ARG A 98 6.34 11.45 5.89
N LEU A 99 5.06 11.77 5.65
CA LEU A 99 4.01 11.63 6.67
C LEU A 99 3.83 10.16 7.08
N ASP A 100 3.95 9.25 6.12
CA ASP A 100 3.89 7.80 6.34
C ASP A 100 4.91 7.32 7.37
N GLU A 101 6.19 7.67 7.23
CA GLU A 101 7.25 7.23 8.15
C GLU A 101 7.01 7.70 9.60
N VAL A 102 6.50 8.93 9.75
CA VAL A 102 6.19 9.51 11.07
C VAL A 102 5.06 8.75 11.75
N ILE A 103 4.01 8.40 11.00
CA ILE A 103 2.84 7.70 11.51
C ILE A 103 3.14 6.22 11.76
N GLU A 104 3.82 5.56 10.81
CA GLU A 104 4.14 4.13 10.84
C GLU A 104 5.07 3.77 12.00
N TYR A 105 6.18 4.50 12.16
CA TYR A 105 7.26 4.09 13.07
C TYR A 105 7.33 4.91 14.36
N GLY A 106 6.81 6.15 14.36
CA GLY A 106 7.17 7.13 15.40
C GLY A 106 8.65 7.50 15.31
N GLY A 107 8.96 8.80 15.21
CA GLY A 107 10.30 9.24 14.80
C GLY A 107 11.03 10.09 15.83
N LYS A 108 12.37 10.12 15.72
CA LYS A 108 13.27 11.09 16.40
C LYS A 108 12.87 12.56 16.17
N TYR A 109 12.15 12.84 15.09
CA TYR A 109 11.69 14.17 14.69
C TYR A 109 10.19 14.40 14.94
N TYR A 110 9.49 13.42 15.52
CA TYR A 110 8.10 13.54 15.92
C TYR A 110 7.96 12.94 17.31
N GLU A 111 8.26 13.75 18.32
CA GLU A 111 7.98 13.41 19.70
C GLU A 111 6.48 13.56 19.93
N TYR A 112 5.80 12.45 20.18
CA TYR A 112 4.46 12.49 20.70
C TYR A 112 4.47 13.31 22.00
N PRO A 113 3.57 14.29 22.19
CA PRO A 113 3.53 15.07 23.42
C PRO A 113 2.96 14.19 24.55
N ILE A 114 3.80 13.32 25.09
CA ILE A 114 3.47 12.32 26.13
C ILE A 114 3.38 12.97 27.51
N LYS A 115 3.87 14.21 27.71
CA LYS A 115 3.74 14.90 28.99
C LYS A 115 2.25 15.11 29.34
N ASN A 116 1.80 14.37 30.35
CA ASN A 116 0.47 14.40 30.96
C ASN A 116 -0.67 13.83 30.09
N ARG A 117 -0.39 12.84 29.23
CA ARG A 117 -1.43 12.17 28.45
C ARG A 117 -1.32 10.65 28.59
N ASP A 118 -2.47 10.02 28.83
CA ASP A 118 -2.60 8.58 28.97
C ASP A 118 -2.58 7.92 27.57
N GLU A 119 -1.59 7.08 27.31
CA GLU A 119 -1.41 6.41 26.02
C GLU A 119 -2.52 5.39 25.71
N ASP A 120 -3.20 4.88 26.74
CA ASP A 120 -4.36 3.98 26.57
C ASP A 120 -5.61 4.76 26.14
N VAL A 121 -5.67 6.06 26.47
CA VAL A 121 -6.77 6.97 26.09
C VAL A 121 -6.48 7.65 24.75
N TYR A 122 -5.22 8.01 24.47
CA TYR A 122 -4.82 8.76 23.29
C TYR A 122 -3.99 7.90 22.33
N THR A 123 -4.66 6.95 21.68
CA THR A 123 -4.05 5.95 20.78
C THR A 123 -3.34 6.52 19.54
N TYR A 124 -3.49 7.81 19.25
CA TYR A 124 -2.73 8.54 18.22
C TYR A 124 -1.35 9.01 18.70
N LEU A 125 -1.00 8.80 19.98
CA LEU A 125 0.30 9.13 20.56
C LEU A 125 1.34 8.00 20.44
N LYS A 126 1.07 7.00 19.60
CA LYS A 126 1.96 5.87 19.33
C LYS A 126 2.07 5.59 17.83
N PRO A 127 3.15 4.89 17.41
CA PRO A 127 3.25 4.36 16.05
C PRO A 127 2.02 3.55 15.66
N ARG A 128 1.61 3.67 14.40
CA ARG A 128 0.45 3.00 13.82
C ARG A 128 0.95 2.20 12.62
N PRO A 129 1.38 0.94 12.82
CA PRO A 129 2.08 0.16 11.80
C PRO A 129 1.09 -0.39 10.76
N PHE A 130 0.58 0.49 9.90
CA PHE A 130 -0.42 0.12 8.89
C PHE A 130 0.19 -0.75 7.80
N THR A 131 1.50 -0.68 7.53
CA THR A 131 2.17 -1.55 6.56
C THR A 131 2.17 -3.01 7.01
N GLU A 132 2.65 -3.28 8.24
CA GLU A 132 2.63 -4.63 8.82
C GLU A 132 1.18 -5.19 8.88
N LYS A 133 0.22 -4.35 9.27
CA LYS A 133 -1.19 -4.73 9.33
C LYS A 133 -1.79 -5.06 7.96
N THR A 134 -1.36 -4.35 6.92
CA THR A 134 -1.75 -4.63 5.54
C THR A 134 -1.23 -5.99 5.10
N GLU A 135 0.04 -6.31 5.36
CA GLU A 135 0.61 -7.63 5.07
C GLU A 135 -0.16 -8.74 5.79
N ILE A 136 -0.40 -8.59 7.10
CA ILE A 136 -1.18 -9.55 7.89
C ILE A 136 -2.56 -9.77 7.28
N ARG A 137 -3.26 -8.69 6.90
CA ARG A 137 -4.59 -8.78 6.28
C ARG A 137 -4.52 -9.52 4.94
N LEU A 138 -3.61 -9.14 4.06
CA LEU A 138 -3.40 -9.78 2.77
C LEU A 138 -3.10 -11.28 2.93
N PHE A 139 -2.25 -11.68 3.87
CA PHE A 139 -1.95 -13.09 4.14
C PHE A 139 -3.15 -13.86 4.69
N ALA A 140 -4.00 -13.22 5.49
CA ALA A 140 -5.19 -13.84 6.06
C ALA A 140 -6.35 -13.95 5.05
N THR A 141 -6.61 -12.91 4.26
CA THR A 141 -7.76 -12.81 3.35
C THR A 141 -7.48 -13.37 1.96
N LYS A 142 -6.19 -13.43 1.58
CA LYS A 142 -5.71 -13.85 0.26
C LYS A 142 -6.25 -12.98 -0.89
N GLU A 143 -6.56 -11.72 -0.62
CA GLU A 143 -7.15 -10.82 -1.63
C GLU A 143 -6.22 -10.60 -2.84
N HIS A 144 -4.92 -10.42 -2.61
CA HIS A 144 -3.92 -10.34 -3.68
C HIS A 144 -3.82 -11.62 -4.54
N GLU A 145 -3.88 -12.81 -3.92
CA GLU A 145 -3.87 -14.09 -4.65
C GLU A 145 -5.15 -14.27 -5.49
N LYS A 146 -6.31 -13.92 -4.92
CA LYS A 146 -7.61 -13.95 -5.62
C LYS A 146 -7.61 -12.98 -6.80
N ALA A 147 -7.11 -11.77 -6.61
CA ALA A 147 -6.97 -10.76 -7.66
C ALA A 147 -6.10 -11.29 -8.80
N TYR A 148 -4.94 -11.87 -8.46
CA TYR A 148 -4.03 -12.47 -9.42
C TYR A 148 -4.70 -13.59 -10.22
N LYS A 149 -5.36 -14.55 -9.55
CA LYS A 149 -6.05 -15.67 -10.21
C LYS A 149 -7.16 -15.19 -11.13
N ASN A 150 -7.99 -14.26 -10.67
CA ASN A 150 -9.09 -13.71 -11.47
C ASN A 150 -8.57 -12.96 -12.71
N ALA A 151 -7.50 -12.18 -12.56
CA ALA A 151 -6.89 -11.43 -13.65
C ALA A 151 -6.19 -12.35 -14.68
N MET A 152 -5.55 -13.43 -14.24
CA MET A 152 -5.00 -14.45 -15.14
C MET A 152 -6.10 -15.22 -15.87
N LYS A 153 -7.18 -15.57 -15.16
CA LYS A 153 -8.36 -16.24 -15.75
C LYS A 153 -9.06 -15.37 -16.79
N ALA A 154 -9.16 -14.06 -16.56
CA ALA A 154 -9.66 -13.11 -17.56
C ALA A 154 -8.79 -13.05 -18.83
N LYS A 155 -7.50 -13.38 -18.70
CA LYS A 155 -6.54 -13.55 -19.80
C LYS A 155 -6.55 -14.98 -20.36
N GLY A 156 -7.51 -15.83 -19.99
CA GLY A 156 -7.64 -17.20 -20.49
C GLY A 156 -6.68 -18.22 -19.87
N ILE A 157 -6.00 -17.87 -18.78
CA ILE A 157 -5.07 -18.75 -18.06
C ILE A 157 -5.69 -19.09 -16.71
N ASP A 158 -6.17 -20.33 -16.55
CA ASP A 158 -6.71 -20.81 -15.27
C ASP A 158 -5.57 -21.33 -14.40
N ILE A 159 -5.43 -20.78 -13.19
CA ILE A 159 -4.37 -21.10 -12.24
C ILE A 159 -5.02 -21.63 -10.97
N GLU A 160 -4.67 -22.85 -10.56
CA GLU A 160 -5.23 -23.52 -9.39
C GLU A 160 -4.86 -22.87 -8.05
#